data_AF-A0A1Q7MP22-F1
#
_entry.id   AF-A0A1Q7MP22-F1
#
_cell.length_a   1.000
_cell.length_b   1.000
_cell.length_c   1.000
_cell.angle_alpha   90.00
_cell.angle_beta   90.00
_cell.angle_gamma   90.00
#
_symmetry.space_group_name_H-M   'P 1'
#
loop_
_entity.id
_entity.type
_entity.pdbx_description
1 polymer ?
#
loop_
_entity_poly.entity_id
_entity_poly.type
_entity_poly.pdbx_seq_one_letter_code
_entity_poly.pdbx_strand_id
1 'polypeptide(L)'
;MKQASRSAGVGVERACTEVFRSAQMTVPIAKLSFWGVRGSTPTVDPATWRYGGNTPCLELIAPDGTQIILDCGTGLRTLGSRWAAPNSGKTLETHILVTHYHWDHIQGIPFFSPLYVENNEFQFYSFRSKFLGRDSLKQVFEAQMAVPYFPVDMSAMSAKRKFKELDGGDSFKIGENKITAHWLNHPQGCLGFRIETPAGIVAYATDNEPGDAKLDESLRKLAAGADILINDAQFTPEQLVTTRKGWGHSSWLEGVKVARHAGTKTLVLFHHDPDSTDRMVDLILRQAREEFDSVFAASEGMVVTLGAPGDRVQAHMPGTRTALRREAQFHAKVCGVTEAGKDFEEETVVRDISLQGALISLKHLPRLQSELQVTMEAPGGDGVQTMKLRGYVVRIDSGEEKGCSSVGVVFTD
;
A
#
# COMPACT_ATOMS: atom_id res chain seq x y z
N MET A 1 -62.63 -2.31 -62.18
CA MET A 1 -61.90 -1.06 -62.46
C MET A 1 -60.51 -1.15 -61.80
N LYS A 2 -59.45 -1.00 -62.60
CA LYS A 2 -58.02 -0.64 -62.32
C LYS A 2 -57.47 -0.83 -60.88
N GLN A 3 -56.56 -1.79 -60.68
CA GLN A 3 -55.05 -1.71 -60.65
C GLN A 3 -54.47 -1.36 -59.26
N ALA A 4 -53.78 -2.30 -58.60
CA ALA A 4 -52.30 -2.43 -58.46
C ALA A 4 -51.76 -1.54 -57.31
N SER A 5 -50.85 -1.94 -56.40
CA SER A 5 -49.70 -2.87 -56.47
C SER A 5 -49.12 -3.20 -55.06
N ARG A 6 -48.74 -4.48 -54.85
CA ARG A 6 -47.46 -5.07 -54.31
C ARG A 6 -46.82 -4.50 -53.02
N SER A 7 -46.18 -5.27 -52.13
CA SER A 7 -45.60 -6.63 -52.22
C SER A 7 -45.30 -7.19 -50.81
N ALA A 8 -45.42 -8.52 -50.70
CA ALA A 8 -45.06 -9.35 -49.55
C ALA A 8 -43.54 -9.61 -49.44
N GLY A 9 -43.05 -9.79 -48.21
CA GLY A 9 -41.75 -10.37 -47.89
C GLY A 9 -41.95 -11.57 -46.96
N VAL A 10 -41.59 -12.76 -47.45
CA VAL A 10 -41.61 -14.04 -46.75
C VAL A 10 -40.27 -14.27 -46.05
N GLY A 11 -40.33 -14.91 -44.88
CA GLY A 11 -39.22 -15.11 -43.95
C GLY A 11 -38.12 -16.06 -44.42
N VAL A 12 -37.00 -15.97 -43.69
CA VAL A 12 -35.87 -16.89 -43.76
C VAL A 12 -35.51 -17.29 -42.33
N GLU A 13 -35.31 -18.60 -42.15
CA GLU A 13 -34.96 -19.33 -40.95
C GLU A 13 -33.72 -18.78 -40.24
N ARG A 14 -33.77 -18.71 -38.90
CA ARG A 14 -32.61 -18.46 -38.06
C ARG A 14 -31.83 -19.75 -37.88
N ALA A 15 -30.72 -19.87 -38.59
CA ALA A 15 -29.67 -20.83 -38.28
C ALA A 15 -29.03 -20.46 -36.92
N CYS A 16 -28.89 -21.48 -36.09
CA CYS A 16 -28.24 -21.45 -34.79
C CYS A 16 -26.73 -21.23 -35.00
N THR A 17 -26.19 -20.11 -34.51
CA THR A 17 -24.74 -19.90 -34.39
C THR A 17 -24.41 -19.88 -32.91
N GLU A 18 -23.95 -21.02 -32.40
CA GLU A 18 -23.23 -21.10 -31.14
C GLU A 18 -21.96 -20.24 -31.24
N VAL A 19 -21.98 -19.10 -30.58
CA VAL A 19 -20.77 -18.30 -30.37
C VAL A 19 -20.03 -18.92 -29.20
N PHE A 20 -18.92 -19.60 -29.52
CA PHE A 20 -17.89 -19.98 -28.57
C PHE A 20 -17.47 -18.74 -27.76
N ARG A 21 -17.96 -18.62 -26.53
CA ARG A 21 -17.32 -17.77 -25.52
C ARG A 21 -16.03 -18.47 -25.13
N SER A 22 -14.91 -18.10 -25.74
CA SER A 22 -13.62 -18.36 -25.12
C SER A 22 -13.60 -17.63 -23.79
N ALA A 23 -13.70 -18.36 -22.69
CA ALA A 23 -13.37 -17.84 -21.38
C ALA A 23 -11.88 -17.45 -21.42
N GLN A 24 -11.58 -16.19 -21.72
CA GLN A 24 -10.31 -15.62 -21.31
C GLN A 24 -10.33 -15.70 -19.79
N MET A 25 -9.57 -16.65 -19.24
CA MET A 25 -9.29 -16.73 -17.81
C MET A 25 -8.59 -15.42 -17.45
N THR A 26 -9.36 -14.44 -16.97
CA THR A 26 -8.81 -13.20 -16.42
C THR A 26 -8.01 -13.59 -15.19
N VAL A 27 -6.70 -13.35 -15.21
CA VAL A 27 -5.83 -13.58 -14.06
C VAL A 27 -6.44 -12.86 -12.86
N PRO A 28 -6.64 -13.54 -11.71
CA PRO A 28 -7.17 -12.88 -10.52
C PRO A 28 -6.18 -11.80 -10.08
N ILE A 29 -6.68 -10.58 -9.87
CA ILE A 29 -5.86 -9.44 -9.47
C ILE A 29 -6.40 -8.89 -8.15
N ALA A 30 -5.51 -8.70 -7.17
CA ALA A 30 -5.82 -7.92 -5.98
C ALA A 30 -5.04 -6.60 -5.98
N LYS A 31 -5.67 -5.52 -5.49
CA LYS A 31 -5.08 -4.18 -5.43
C LYS A 31 -5.03 -3.70 -4.00
N LEU A 32 -3.83 -3.47 -3.48
CA LEU A 32 -3.57 -2.91 -2.16
C LEU A 32 -3.13 -1.44 -2.28
N SER A 33 -3.88 -0.51 -1.70
CA SER A 33 -3.61 0.93 -1.75
C SER A 33 -3.29 1.47 -0.35
N PHE A 34 -2.29 2.35 -0.26
CA PHE A 34 -1.82 2.91 1.01
C PHE A 34 -2.33 4.35 1.16
N TRP A 35 -3.14 4.62 2.19
CA TRP A 35 -3.77 5.93 2.43
C TRP A 35 -3.15 6.67 3.62
N GLY A 36 -2.46 5.94 4.50
CA GLY A 36 -1.59 6.48 5.53
C GLY A 36 -0.60 5.41 5.98
N VAL A 37 0.61 5.86 6.35
CA VAL A 37 1.81 5.02 6.48
C VAL A 37 2.69 5.35 7.68
N ARG A 38 2.43 6.45 8.38
CA ARG A 38 3.20 6.87 9.57
C ARG A 38 2.61 6.29 10.83
N GLY A 39 3.45 6.02 11.82
CA GLY A 39 3.00 5.59 13.14
C GLY A 39 2.75 6.73 14.10
N SER A 40 2.13 6.42 15.23
CA SER A 40 1.95 7.23 16.46
C SER A 40 1.15 8.53 16.30
N THR A 41 1.52 9.43 15.39
CA THR A 41 0.82 10.70 15.15
C THR A 41 0.94 11.12 13.67
N PRO A 42 -0.04 11.86 13.14
CA PRO A 42 0.07 12.39 11.80
C PRO A 42 1.10 13.51 11.74
N THR A 43 1.85 13.60 10.64
CA THR A 43 2.84 14.66 10.42
C THR A 43 2.39 15.60 9.31
N VAL A 44 2.62 16.90 9.50
CA VAL A 44 2.32 17.94 8.50
C VAL A 44 3.59 18.74 8.20
N ASP A 45 4.71 18.04 8.04
CA ASP A 45 6.01 18.66 7.80
C ASP A 45 6.46 18.47 6.33
N PRO A 46 6.93 19.52 5.63
CA PRO A 46 7.47 19.40 4.27
C PRO A 46 8.55 18.32 4.09
N ALA A 47 9.34 18.05 5.13
CA ALA A 47 10.36 17.01 5.13
C ALA A 47 9.78 15.59 5.19
N THR A 48 8.46 15.43 5.25
CA THR A 48 7.74 14.15 5.34
C THR A 48 6.78 13.90 4.18
N TRP A 49 6.66 14.84 3.24
CA TRP A 49 5.62 14.83 2.21
C TRP A 49 5.81 13.76 1.14
N ARG A 50 7.03 13.25 0.92
CA ARG A 50 7.26 12.23 -0.10
C ARG A 50 6.68 10.87 0.32
N TYR A 51 6.90 10.45 1.56
CA TYR A 51 6.26 9.22 2.07
C TYR A 51 4.84 9.48 2.57
N GLY A 52 4.54 10.71 2.99
CA GLY A 52 3.25 11.09 3.52
C GLY A 52 3.25 11.15 5.04
N GLY A 53 2.19 11.74 5.58
CA GLY A 53 2.05 12.09 6.98
C GLY A 53 0.81 11.54 7.67
N ASN A 54 -0.10 10.89 6.94
CA ASN A 54 -1.27 10.24 7.49
C ASN A 54 -0.88 8.93 8.19
N THR A 55 -1.64 8.61 9.23
CA THR A 55 -1.47 7.40 10.04
C THR A 55 -2.22 6.19 9.45
N PRO A 56 -2.00 4.96 9.93
CA PRO A 56 -2.28 3.74 9.17
C PRO A 56 -3.69 3.64 8.62
N CYS A 57 -3.77 3.49 7.30
CA CYS A 57 -5.00 3.11 6.62
C CYS A 57 -4.63 2.54 5.26
N LEU A 58 -5.02 1.29 4.98
CA LEU A 58 -4.83 0.66 3.68
C LEU A 58 -6.17 0.13 3.18
N GLU A 59 -6.31 0.04 1.87
CA GLU A 59 -7.47 -0.55 1.19
C GLU A 59 -7.00 -1.69 0.31
N LEU A 60 -7.52 -2.89 0.55
CA LEU A 60 -7.37 -4.05 -0.30
C LEU A 60 -8.68 -4.30 -1.05
N ILE A 61 -8.62 -4.27 -2.38
CA ILE A 61 -9.67 -4.76 -3.27
C ILE A 61 -9.24 -6.14 -3.74
N ALA A 62 -9.94 -7.18 -3.27
CA ALA A 62 -9.68 -8.56 -3.64
C ALA A 62 -10.22 -8.92 -5.03
N PRO A 63 -9.82 -10.06 -5.63
CA PRO A 63 -10.21 -10.43 -6.99
C PRO A 63 -11.72 -10.59 -7.20
N ASP A 64 -12.45 -10.98 -6.17
CA ASP A 64 -13.92 -11.12 -6.17
C ASP A 64 -14.65 -9.78 -6.01
N GLY A 65 -13.91 -8.66 -5.91
CA GLY A 65 -14.44 -7.32 -5.67
C GLY A 65 -14.68 -7.00 -4.20
N THR A 66 -14.38 -7.92 -3.28
CA THR A 66 -14.46 -7.65 -1.83
C THR A 66 -13.52 -6.52 -1.45
N GLN A 67 -14.04 -5.54 -0.70
CA GLN A 67 -13.26 -4.42 -0.19
C GLN A 67 -12.96 -4.61 1.30
N ILE A 68 -11.66 -4.59 1.63
CA ILE A 68 -11.16 -4.72 3.00
C ILE A 68 -10.31 -3.49 3.32
N ILE A 69 -10.64 -2.77 4.39
CA ILE A 69 -9.82 -1.70 4.95
C ILE A 69 -9.02 -2.26 6.11
N LEU A 70 -7.74 -1.92 6.17
CA LEU A 70 -6.82 -2.23 7.26
C LEU A 70 -6.53 -0.95 8.02
N ASP A 71 -6.96 -0.91 9.28
CA ASP A 71 -6.90 0.23 10.18
C ASP A 71 -7.59 1.52 9.70
N CYS A 72 -7.86 2.38 10.66
CA CYS A 72 -8.74 3.54 10.55
C CYS A 72 -8.06 4.83 11.00
N GLY A 73 -6.77 4.98 10.74
CA GLY A 73 -6.01 6.19 10.99
C GLY A 73 -6.46 7.38 10.16
N THR A 74 -5.73 8.50 10.21
CA THR A 74 -6.08 9.74 9.47
C THR A 74 -6.16 9.52 7.97
N GLY A 75 -5.44 8.51 7.43
CA GLY A 75 -5.53 8.13 6.02
C GLY A 75 -6.95 7.75 5.59
N LEU A 76 -7.79 7.27 6.52
CA LEU A 76 -9.19 6.88 6.25
C LEU A 76 -10.02 8.05 5.70
N ARG A 77 -9.77 9.28 6.17
CA ARG A 77 -10.45 10.48 5.66
C ARG A 77 -10.18 10.71 4.17
N THR A 78 -8.93 10.51 3.75
CA THR A 78 -8.52 10.64 2.34
C THR A 78 -9.17 9.55 1.49
N LEU A 79 -9.18 8.30 1.97
CA LEU A 79 -9.88 7.19 1.33
C LEU A 79 -11.36 7.52 1.12
N GLY A 80 -12.08 7.93 2.18
CA GLY A 80 -13.51 8.25 2.08
C GLY A 80 -13.82 9.39 1.10
N SER A 81 -12.92 10.39 1.02
CA SER A 81 -13.05 11.50 0.07
C SER A 81 -12.91 11.05 -1.39
N ARG A 82 -12.19 9.95 -1.65
CA ARG A 82 -12.00 9.37 -2.99
C ARG A 82 -13.15 8.48 -3.45
N TRP A 83 -13.94 7.96 -2.52
CA TRP A 83 -15.15 7.20 -2.85
C TRP A 83 -16.27 8.09 -3.42
N ALA A 84 -16.11 9.42 -3.39
CA ALA A 84 -17.08 10.38 -3.89
C ALA A 84 -17.06 10.51 -5.43
N ALA A 85 -17.72 9.57 -6.10
CA ALA A 85 -18.60 9.86 -7.23
C ALA A 85 -19.91 9.07 -6.99
N PRO A 86 -21.09 9.72 -6.94
CA PRO A 86 -22.37 9.02 -6.81
C PRO A 86 -22.70 8.34 -8.15
N ASN A 87 -22.03 7.24 -8.47
CA ASN A 87 -22.26 6.49 -9.71
C ASN A 87 -21.98 5.01 -9.52
N SER A 88 -22.75 4.39 -8.63
CA SER A 88 -23.41 3.12 -8.92
C SER A 88 -24.39 2.88 -7.78
N GLY A 89 -25.66 2.60 -8.05
CA GLY A 89 -26.64 2.27 -7.01
C GLY A 89 -26.37 0.95 -6.27
N LYS A 90 -25.10 0.57 -6.08
CA LYS A 90 -24.67 -0.61 -5.32
C LYS A 90 -24.37 -0.20 -3.89
N THR A 91 -25.03 -0.86 -2.95
CA THR A 91 -24.58 -0.95 -1.56
C THR A 91 -23.16 -1.51 -1.54
N LEU A 92 -22.22 -0.74 -1.03
CA LEU A 92 -20.86 -1.19 -0.73
C LEU A 92 -20.91 -1.85 0.64
N GLU A 93 -20.80 -3.19 0.67
CA GLU A 93 -20.45 -3.88 1.90
C GLU A 93 -18.93 -3.83 2.04
N THR A 94 -18.43 -3.08 3.03
CA THR A 94 -17.01 -2.90 3.28
C THR A 94 -16.64 -3.56 4.61
N HIS A 95 -15.54 -4.31 4.61
CA HIS A 95 -15.01 -4.94 5.81
C HIS A 95 -13.80 -4.17 6.34
N ILE A 96 -13.73 -3.96 7.64
CA ILE A 96 -12.70 -3.11 8.27
C ILE A 96 -12.04 -3.90 9.39
N LEU A 97 -10.78 -4.29 9.17
CA LEU A 97 -9.95 -4.99 10.14
C LEU A 97 -9.13 -3.95 10.91
N VAL A 98 -9.35 -3.85 12.22
CA VAL A 98 -8.65 -2.92 13.10
C VAL A 98 -7.70 -3.70 13.99
N THR A 99 -6.40 -3.44 13.86
CA THR A 99 -5.32 -4.17 14.55
C THR A 99 -5.41 -3.98 16.06
N HIS A 100 -5.58 -2.73 16.50
CA HIS A 100 -5.72 -2.34 17.90
C HIS A 100 -6.27 -0.91 18.04
N TYR A 101 -6.30 -0.38 19.27
CA TYR A 101 -7.10 0.79 19.63
C TYR A 101 -6.28 2.07 19.89
N HIS A 102 -5.01 2.13 19.46
CA HIS A 102 -4.25 3.36 19.56
C HIS A 102 -4.78 4.38 18.56
N TRP A 103 -4.63 5.67 18.92
CA TRP A 103 -5.29 6.78 18.25
C TRP A 103 -4.98 6.83 16.76
N ASP A 104 -3.73 6.64 16.40
CA ASP A 104 -3.25 6.61 15.03
C ASP A 104 -3.87 5.50 14.17
N HIS A 105 -4.48 4.46 14.77
CA HIS A 105 -5.22 3.41 14.07
C HIS A 105 -6.74 3.61 14.03
N ILE A 106 -7.28 4.61 14.74
CA ILE A 106 -8.75 4.79 14.89
C ILE A 106 -9.25 6.23 14.64
N GLN A 107 -8.35 7.22 14.63
CA GLN A 107 -8.67 8.65 14.60
C GLN A 107 -9.40 9.13 13.34
N GLY A 108 -9.35 8.35 12.26
CA GLY A 108 -10.03 8.67 11.01
C GLY A 108 -11.53 8.45 11.04
N ILE A 109 -12.05 7.64 11.98
CA ILE A 109 -13.46 7.22 12.04
C ILE A 109 -14.44 8.40 12.02
N PRO A 110 -14.30 9.45 12.86
CA PRO A 110 -15.23 10.57 12.86
C PRO A 110 -15.27 11.34 11.52
N PHE A 111 -14.21 11.25 10.72
CA PHE A 111 -14.03 12.01 9.47
C PHE A 111 -14.20 11.18 8.20
N PHE A 112 -14.62 9.92 8.33
CA PHE A 112 -14.88 9.05 7.19
C PHE A 112 -16.31 9.25 6.68
N SER A 113 -16.48 10.15 5.71
CA SER A 113 -17.79 10.53 5.16
C SER A 113 -18.70 9.37 4.73
N PRO A 114 -18.20 8.21 4.24
CA PRO A 114 -19.06 7.07 3.91
C PRO A 114 -19.87 6.50 5.08
N LEU A 115 -19.46 6.69 6.35
CA LEU A 115 -20.24 6.27 7.52
C LEU A 115 -21.51 7.10 7.75
N TYR A 116 -21.62 8.25 7.08
CA TYR A 116 -22.78 9.15 7.17
C TYR A 116 -23.76 8.97 6.00
N VAL A 117 -23.61 7.89 5.23
CA VAL A 117 -24.48 7.54 4.09
C VAL A 117 -25.26 6.27 4.43
N GLU A 118 -26.58 6.38 4.50
CA GLU A 118 -27.49 5.33 4.97
C GLU A 118 -27.41 4.02 4.16
N ASN A 119 -27.12 4.11 2.87
CA ASN A 119 -27.06 2.96 1.97
C ASN A 119 -25.78 2.13 2.10
N ASN A 120 -24.81 2.56 2.90
CA ASN A 120 -23.55 1.85 3.11
C ASN A 120 -23.66 0.86 4.28
N GLU A 121 -22.91 -0.25 4.18
CA GLU A 121 -22.82 -1.25 5.25
C GLU A 121 -21.36 -1.56 5.57
N PHE A 122 -21.01 -1.47 6.85
CA PHE A 122 -19.66 -1.70 7.34
C PHE A 122 -19.65 -2.83 8.38
N GLN A 123 -18.74 -3.79 8.19
CA GLN A 123 -18.42 -4.79 9.20
C GLN A 123 -17.04 -4.53 9.78
N PHE A 124 -16.97 -4.27 11.08
CA PHE A 124 -15.74 -4.01 11.81
C PHE A 124 -15.29 -5.23 12.58
N TYR A 125 -13.97 -5.48 12.56
CA TYR A 125 -13.35 -6.62 13.20
C TYR A 125 -12.17 -6.17 14.05
N SER A 126 -12.14 -6.56 15.32
CA SER A 126 -10.98 -6.39 16.19
C SER A 126 -11.11 -7.31 17.41
N PHE A 127 -10.11 -7.34 18.28
CA PHE A 127 -10.16 -8.19 19.47
C PHE A 127 -11.10 -7.65 20.55
N ARG A 128 -11.36 -8.42 21.61
CA ARG A 128 -11.99 -7.90 22.83
C ARG A 128 -10.91 -7.40 23.79
N SER A 129 -10.89 -6.09 24.10
CA SER A 129 -9.93 -5.58 25.09
C SER A 129 -10.28 -6.07 26.50
N LYS A 130 -9.26 -6.53 27.21
CA LYS A 130 -9.37 -6.88 28.64
C LYS A 130 -9.73 -5.69 29.54
N PHE A 131 -9.56 -4.46 29.04
CA PHE A 131 -9.83 -3.23 29.79
C PHE A 131 -11.27 -2.74 29.62
N LEU A 132 -11.91 -3.00 28.47
CA LEU A 132 -13.26 -2.53 28.14
C LEU A 132 -14.32 -3.64 28.15
N GLY A 133 -13.90 -4.90 27.98
CA GLY A 133 -14.83 -6.04 27.90
C GLY A 133 -15.57 -6.09 26.56
N ARG A 134 -16.81 -6.60 26.58
CA ARG A 134 -17.60 -6.81 25.35
C ARG A 134 -17.81 -5.51 24.57
N ASP A 135 -17.89 -5.63 23.25
CA ASP A 135 -18.13 -4.52 22.33
C ASP A 135 -17.03 -3.45 22.37
N SER A 136 -15.80 -3.86 22.70
CA SER A 136 -14.66 -2.96 22.91
C SER A 136 -14.46 -1.95 21.77
N LEU A 137 -14.43 -2.42 20.51
CA LEU A 137 -14.22 -1.53 19.36
C LEU A 137 -15.34 -0.50 19.20
N LYS A 138 -16.60 -0.91 19.45
CA LYS A 138 -17.75 0.00 19.41
C LYS A 138 -17.62 1.07 20.49
N GLN A 139 -17.30 0.68 21.72
CA GLN A 139 -17.09 1.61 22.83
C GLN A 139 -15.96 2.62 22.54
N VAL A 140 -14.85 2.16 21.94
CA VAL A 140 -13.73 3.03 21.54
C VAL A 140 -14.17 4.06 20.50
N PHE A 141 -14.94 3.66 19.49
CA PHE A 141 -15.45 4.60 18.48
C PHE A 141 -16.48 5.58 19.05
N GLU A 142 -17.36 5.12 19.94
CA GLU A 142 -18.31 5.98 20.65
C GLU A 142 -17.58 7.02 21.52
N ALA A 143 -16.53 6.61 22.24
CA ALA A 143 -15.78 7.50 23.11
C ALA A 143 -15.03 8.61 22.34
N GLN A 144 -14.49 8.31 21.14
CA GLN A 144 -13.87 9.32 20.28
C GLN A 144 -14.85 10.43 19.84
N MET A 145 -16.14 10.12 19.82
CA MET A 145 -17.20 11.04 19.43
C MET A 145 -17.98 11.61 20.62
N ALA A 146 -17.51 11.38 21.85
CA ALA A 146 -18.18 11.86 23.05
C ALA A 146 -17.91 13.37 23.27
N VAL A 147 -18.86 14.04 23.92
CA VAL A 147 -18.68 15.44 24.38
C VAL A 147 -17.61 15.47 25.49
N PRO A 148 -16.64 16.41 25.48
CA PRO A 148 -16.50 17.59 24.60
C PRO A 148 -15.56 17.39 23.40
N TYR A 149 -15.14 16.15 23.08
CA TYR A 149 -14.14 15.89 22.04
C TYR A 149 -14.67 16.08 20.62
N PHE A 150 -15.95 15.78 20.37
CA PHE A 150 -16.57 15.88 19.06
C PHE A 150 -17.98 16.48 19.14
N PRO A 151 -18.44 17.24 18.12
CA PRO A 151 -19.72 17.96 18.18
C PRO A 151 -20.96 17.07 17.98
N VAL A 152 -20.79 15.84 17.50
CA VAL A 152 -21.87 14.87 17.26
C VAL A 152 -21.45 13.51 17.80
N ASP A 153 -22.40 12.72 18.29
CA ASP A 153 -22.12 11.35 18.72
C ASP A 153 -22.19 10.35 17.55
N MET A 154 -21.91 9.08 17.86
CA MET A 154 -21.89 8.00 16.89
C MET A 154 -23.26 7.72 16.23
N SER A 155 -24.37 8.26 16.75
CA SER A 155 -25.71 8.11 16.14
C SER A 155 -25.87 8.92 14.86
N ALA A 156 -25.05 9.96 14.65
CA ALA A 156 -25.03 10.75 13.43
C ALA A 156 -24.58 9.94 12.19
N MET A 157 -23.87 8.83 12.39
CA MET A 157 -23.46 7.91 11.33
C MET A 157 -24.65 7.02 10.90
N SER A 158 -25.28 7.39 9.78
CA SER A 158 -26.47 6.70 9.26
C SER A 158 -26.18 5.34 8.60
N ALA A 159 -24.92 5.04 8.27
CA ALA A 159 -24.55 3.74 7.70
C ALA A 159 -24.80 2.58 8.67
N LYS A 160 -25.13 1.41 8.12
CA LYS A 160 -25.24 0.16 8.89
C LYS A 160 -23.86 -0.27 9.36
N ARG A 161 -23.76 -0.62 10.64
CA ARG A 161 -22.49 -0.96 11.30
C ARG A 161 -22.66 -2.23 12.12
N LYS A 162 -21.82 -3.22 11.87
CA LYS A 162 -21.71 -4.45 12.65
C LYS A 162 -20.32 -4.55 13.25
N PHE A 163 -20.22 -5.05 14.47
CA PHE A 163 -18.95 -5.25 15.16
C PHE A 163 -18.78 -6.73 15.49
N LYS A 164 -17.65 -7.29 15.08
CA LYS A 164 -17.28 -8.67 15.37
C LYS A 164 -16.00 -8.68 16.19
N GLU A 165 -16.06 -9.34 17.34
CA GLU A 165 -14.88 -9.59 18.17
C GLU A 165 -14.11 -10.81 17.64
N LEU A 166 -12.79 -10.69 17.61
CA LEU A 166 -11.85 -11.73 17.22
C LEU A 166 -10.91 -12.09 18.38
N ASP A 167 -10.23 -13.22 18.26
CA ASP A 167 -9.05 -13.57 19.07
C ASP A 167 -7.88 -13.96 18.14
N GLY A 168 -6.66 -13.93 18.67
CA GLY A 168 -5.49 -14.40 17.93
C GLY A 168 -5.57 -15.92 17.72
N GLY A 169 -5.54 -16.33 16.45
CA GLY A 169 -5.78 -17.70 15.99
C GLY A 169 -7.10 -17.85 15.24
N ASP A 170 -8.01 -16.88 15.32
CA ASP A 170 -9.27 -16.93 14.58
C ASP A 170 -9.04 -16.94 13.07
N SER A 171 -9.80 -17.78 12.36
CA SER A 171 -9.80 -17.86 10.91
C SER A 171 -11.22 -17.87 10.37
N PHE A 172 -11.49 -17.03 9.38
CA PHE A 172 -12.82 -16.84 8.79
C PHE A 172 -12.73 -16.39 7.33
N LYS A 173 -13.88 -16.29 6.65
CA LYS A 173 -13.94 -15.82 5.26
C LYS A 173 -14.63 -14.46 5.16
N ILE A 174 -14.17 -13.67 4.21
CA ILE A 174 -14.82 -12.46 3.71
C ILE A 174 -14.87 -12.60 2.18
N GLY A 175 -16.06 -12.81 1.62
CA GLY A 175 -16.19 -13.25 0.23
C GLY A 175 -15.47 -14.59 0.01
N GLU A 176 -14.64 -14.66 -1.02
CA GLU A 176 -13.78 -15.82 -1.32
C GLU A 176 -12.46 -15.83 -0.55
N ASN A 177 -12.17 -14.75 0.20
CA ASN A 177 -10.88 -14.49 0.81
C ASN A 177 -10.84 -15.04 2.24
N LYS A 178 -9.77 -15.75 2.60
CA LYS A 178 -9.57 -16.28 3.95
C LYS A 178 -8.74 -15.30 4.78
N ILE A 179 -9.26 -14.92 5.93
CA ILE A 179 -8.64 -14.02 6.89
C ILE A 179 -8.23 -14.84 8.11
N THR A 180 -7.00 -14.67 8.57
CA THR A 180 -6.52 -15.28 9.82
C THR A 180 -5.88 -14.19 10.69
N ALA A 181 -6.32 -14.07 11.93
CA ALA A 181 -5.80 -13.11 12.89
C ALA A 181 -4.72 -13.76 13.77
N HIS A 182 -3.67 -13.03 14.11
CA HIS A 182 -2.60 -13.51 15.00
C HIS A 182 -2.23 -12.43 16.01
N TRP A 183 -1.97 -12.83 17.26
CA TRP A 183 -1.43 -11.90 18.26
C TRP A 183 -0.02 -11.45 17.88
N LEU A 184 0.24 -10.15 18.02
CA LEU A 184 1.54 -9.49 17.91
C LEU A 184 1.97 -8.93 19.27
N ASN A 185 3.27 -8.68 19.41
CA ASN A 185 3.84 -8.13 20.64
C ASN A 185 3.76 -6.61 20.67
N HIS A 186 2.66 -6.10 21.23
CA HIS A 186 2.45 -4.68 21.39
C HIS A 186 1.73 -4.38 22.72
N PRO A 187 2.04 -3.29 23.44
CA PRO A 187 1.33 -2.89 24.63
C PRO A 187 -0.19 -2.88 24.42
N GLN A 188 -0.93 -3.41 25.39
CA GLN A 188 -2.40 -3.49 25.37
C GLN A 188 -2.99 -4.46 24.32
N GLY A 189 -2.15 -5.10 23.49
CA GLY A 189 -2.53 -6.11 22.51
C GLY A 189 -2.68 -5.54 21.10
N CYS A 190 -2.24 -6.32 20.11
CA CYS A 190 -2.36 -6.02 18.68
C CYS A 190 -2.59 -7.30 17.89
N LEU A 191 -3.50 -7.25 16.92
CA LEU A 191 -3.69 -8.33 15.94
C LEU A 191 -2.98 -7.98 14.63
N GLY A 192 -2.22 -8.92 14.10
CA GLY A 192 -1.87 -8.95 12.69
C GLY A 192 -2.90 -9.74 11.89
N PHE A 193 -3.04 -9.42 10.61
CA PHE A 193 -3.95 -10.12 9.70
C PHE A 193 -3.22 -10.75 8.52
N ARG A 194 -3.45 -12.05 8.32
CA ARG A 194 -3.10 -12.76 7.08
C ARG A 194 -4.33 -12.85 6.20
N ILE A 195 -4.23 -12.32 4.98
CA ILE A 195 -5.31 -12.29 3.99
C ILE A 195 -4.88 -13.13 2.80
N GLU A 196 -5.54 -14.28 2.63
CA GLU A 196 -5.29 -15.22 1.54
C GLU A 196 -6.39 -15.04 0.50
N THR A 197 -5.99 -14.58 -0.69
CA THR A 197 -6.88 -14.36 -1.84
C THR A 197 -6.48 -15.29 -2.99
N PRO A 198 -7.33 -15.46 -4.03
CA PRO A 198 -6.93 -16.15 -5.25
C PRO A 198 -5.74 -15.51 -5.98
N ALA A 199 -5.40 -14.25 -5.68
CA ALA A 199 -4.26 -13.53 -6.24
C ALA A 199 -3.00 -13.61 -5.35
N GLY A 200 -3.06 -14.30 -4.22
CA GLY A 200 -1.94 -14.41 -3.29
C GLY A 200 -2.24 -13.80 -1.92
N ILE A 201 -1.18 -13.60 -1.15
CA ILE A 201 -1.21 -13.53 0.30
C ILE A 201 -0.61 -12.22 0.79
N VAL A 202 -1.41 -11.45 1.52
CA VAL A 202 -0.99 -10.23 2.22
C VAL A 202 -0.92 -10.52 3.72
N ALA A 203 0.24 -10.30 4.32
CA ALA A 203 0.43 -10.30 5.77
C ALA A 203 0.57 -8.84 6.25
N TYR A 204 -0.39 -8.38 7.03
CA TYR A 204 -0.40 -7.06 7.65
C TYR A 204 -0.03 -7.18 9.13
N ALA A 205 1.19 -6.79 9.46
CA ALA A 205 1.76 -6.88 10.80
C ALA A 205 2.47 -5.57 11.16
N THR A 206 1.69 -4.56 11.53
CA THR A 206 2.23 -3.28 12.01
C THR A 206 2.85 -3.46 13.39
N ASP A 207 2.75 -2.46 14.26
CA ASP A 207 2.92 -2.46 15.71
C ASP A 207 3.25 -3.82 16.32
N ASN A 208 4.55 -4.13 16.30
CA ASN A 208 5.11 -5.31 16.93
C ASN A 208 6.55 -5.04 17.37
N GLU A 209 6.89 -5.50 18.56
CA GLU A 209 8.25 -5.47 19.08
C GLU A 209 8.83 -6.89 19.14
N PRO A 210 10.06 -7.14 18.65
CA PRO A 210 10.70 -8.43 18.79
C PRO A 210 11.07 -8.73 20.25
N GLY A 211 11.14 -10.01 20.61
CA GLY A 211 11.71 -10.46 21.89
C GLY A 211 10.75 -11.21 22.81
N ASP A 212 9.49 -11.38 22.42
CA ASP A 212 8.60 -12.39 23.01
C ASP A 212 8.58 -13.61 22.09
N ALA A 213 9.21 -14.71 22.51
CA ALA A 213 9.37 -15.89 21.66
C ALA A 213 8.06 -16.47 21.12
N LYS A 214 6.94 -16.36 21.86
CA LYS A 214 5.64 -16.87 21.42
C LYS A 214 5.03 -15.96 20.37
N LEU A 215 5.13 -14.64 20.57
CA LEU A 215 4.57 -13.65 19.65
C LEU A 215 5.45 -13.48 18.40
N ASP A 216 6.77 -13.62 18.53
CA ASP A 216 7.72 -13.70 17.40
C ASP A 216 7.38 -14.90 16.51
N GLU A 217 7.06 -16.06 17.11
CA GLU A 217 6.58 -17.23 16.37
C GLU A 217 5.21 -16.98 15.73
N SER A 218 4.32 -16.27 16.40
CA SER A 218 3.02 -15.87 15.87
C SER A 218 3.16 -14.99 14.62
N LEU A 219 4.03 -13.98 14.66
CA LEU A 219 4.36 -13.12 13.53
C LEU A 219 4.93 -13.92 12.36
N ARG A 220 5.89 -14.82 12.63
CA ARG A 220 6.48 -15.68 11.59
C ARG A 220 5.46 -16.59 10.92
N LYS A 221 4.51 -17.15 11.68
CA LYS A 221 3.39 -17.95 11.13
C LYS A 221 2.47 -17.11 10.26
N LEU A 222 2.15 -15.91 10.70
CA LEU A 222 1.33 -14.96 9.93
C LEU A 222 2.01 -14.61 8.60
N ALA A 223 3.32 -14.34 8.63
CA ALA A 223 4.12 -13.96 7.46
C ALA A 223 4.52 -15.13 6.54
N ALA A 224 4.35 -16.38 6.98
CA ALA A 224 4.87 -17.56 6.28
C ALA A 224 4.44 -17.61 4.79
N GLY A 225 5.41 -17.57 3.89
CA GLY A 225 5.22 -17.62 2.44
C GLY A 225 4.37 -16.49 1.86
N ALA A 226 4.20 -15.37 2.57
CA ALA A 226 3.39 -14.25 2.08
C ALA A 226 4.01 -13.61 0.84
N ASP A 227 3.18 -13.24 -0.13
CA ASP A 227 3.62 -12.46 -1.29
C ASP A 227 4.03 -11.06 -0.85
N ILE A 228 3.30 -10.47 0.09
CA ILE A 228 3.62 -9.18 0.70
C ILE A 228 3.56 -9.32 2.22
N LEU A 229 4.64 -8.95 2.90
CA LEU A 229 4.64 -8.67 4.34
C LEU A 229 4.74 -7.15 4.54
N ILE A 230 3.74 -6.56 5.18
CA ILE A 230 3.75 -5.17 5.64
C ILE A 230 4.13 -5.22 7.10
N ASN A 231 5.33 -4.74 7.43
CA ASN A 231 5.90 -4.84 8.77
C ASN A 231 6.19 -3.47 9.37
N ASP A 232 6.00 -3.34 10.67
CA ASP A 232 6.53 -2.21 11.45
C ASP A 232 8.03 -2.05 11.19
N ALA A 233 8.43 -0.82 10.87
CA ALA A 233 9.82 -0.44 10.70
C ALA A 233 10.07 0.95 11.30
N GLN A 234 9.39 1.25 12.41
CA GLN A 234 9.37 2.59 12.97
C GLN A 234 10.78 3.06 13.36
N PHE A 235 11.61 2.18 13.92
CA PHE A 235 12.90 2.55 14.49
C PHE A 235 14.11 2.08 13.68
N THR A 236 15.26 2.70 13.92
CA THR A 236 16.55 2.08 13.60
C THR A 236 16.88 0.98 14.61
N PRO A 237 17.76 0.01 14.25
CA PRO A 237 18.22 -1.02 15.20
C PRO A 237 18.81 -0.43 16.48
N GLU A 238 19.54 0.67 16.37
CA GLU A 238 20.15 1.37 17.52
C GLU A 238 19.08 1.98 18.43
N GLN A 239 18.08 2.66 17.86
CA GLN A 239 16.97 3.25 18.62
C GLN A 239 16.19 2.17 19.38
N LEU A 240 15.87 1.06 18.70
CA LEU A 240 15.15 -0.07 19.27
C LEU A 240 15.84 -0.61 20.53
N VAL A 241 17.16 -0.82 20.48
CA VAL A 241 17.92 -1.39 21.61
C VAL A 241 18.15 -0.39 22.74
N THR A 242 18.29 0.90 22.44
CA THR A 242 18.76 1.89 23.42
C THR A 242 17.65 2.67 24.11
N THR A 243 16.70 3.21 23.35
CA THR A 243 15.76 4.24 23.84
C THR A 243 14.29 3.89 23.62
N ARG A 244 14.01 2.87 22.80
CA ARG A 244 12.65 2.54 22.35
C ARG A 244 12.19 1.12 22.73
N LYS A 245 12.98 0.38 23.50
CA LYS A 245 12.56 -0.93 24.01
C LYS A 245 11.33 -0.80 24.91
N GLY A 246 10.35 -1.68 24.73
CA GLY A 246 9.08 -1.72 25.44
C GLY A 246 7.99 -0.83 24.82
N TRP A 247 8.30 -0.11 23.73
CA TRP A 247 7.32 0.77 23.08
C TRP A 247 6.40 0.00 22.14
N GLY A 248 6.68 -1.28 21.85
CA GLY A 248 5.81 -2.11 21.03
C GLY A 248 6.02 -1.98 19.52
N HIS A 249 7.16 -1.45 19.07
CA HIS A 249 7.49 -1.28 17.66
C HIS A 249 8.80 -1.97 17.29
N SER A 250 9.06 -2.04 15.98
CA SER A 250 10.17 -2.80 15.42
C SER A 250 11.21 -1.90 14.75
N SER A 251 12.24 -2.53 14.21
CA SER A 251 13.17 -1.88 13.29
C SER A 251 13.11 -2.51 11.90
N TRP A 252 13.57 -1.77 10.89
CA TRP A 252 13.65 -2.28 9.52
C TRP A 252 14.47 -3.59 9.43
N LEU A 253 15.51 -3.75 10.25
CA LEU A 253 16.37 -4.94 10.26
C LEU A 253 15.63 -6.17 10.81
N GLU A 254 14.77 -5.97 11.82
CA GLU A 254 13.94 -7.04 12.38
C GLU A 254 12.86 -7.45 11.38
N GLY A 255 12.25 -6.49 10.68
CA GLY A 255 11.37 -6.78 9.54
C GLY A 255 12.04 -7.61 8.46
N VAL A 256 13.29 -7.31 8.11
CA VAL A 256 14.10 -8.11 7.17
C VAL A 256 14.36 -9.53 7.68
N LYS A 257 14.69 -9.69 8.97
CA LYS A 257 14.88 -11.02 9.58
C LYS A 257 13.61 -11.86 9.52
N VAL A 258 12.46 -11.26 9.84
CA VAL A 258 11.15 -11.91 9.74
C VAL A 258 10.86 -12.30 8.29
N ALA A 259 11.05 -11.38 7.34
CA ALA A 259 10.84 -11.62 5.91
C ALA A 259 11.66 -12.81 5.38
N ARG A 260 12.97 -12.84 5.68
CA ARG A 260 13.88 -13.94 5.31
C ARG A 260 13.43 -15.26 5.93
N HIS A 261 13.17 -15.28 7.23
CA HIS A 261 12.83 -16.51 7.94
C HIS A 261 11.47 -17.08 7.55
N ALA A 262 10.50 -16.19 7.27
CA ALA A 262 9.16 -16.58 6.84
C ALA A 262 9.08 -16.89 5.33
N GLY A 263 10.14 -16.65 4.56
CA GLY A 263 10.15 -16.87 3.11
C GLY A 263 9.17 -15.96 2.37
N THR A 264 9.01 -14.72 2.83
CA THR A 264 8.15 -13.72 2.16
C THR A 264 8.78 -13.30 0.84
N LYS A 265 7.96 -12.90 -0.15
CA LYS A 265 8.50 -12.45 -1.46
C LYS A 265 8.87 -10.98 -1.45
N THR A 266 8.04 -10.14 -0.85
CA THR A 266 8.24 -8.69 -0.77
C THR A 266 7.99 -8.18 0.64
N LEU A 267 8.91 -7.37 1.16
CA LEU A 267 8.77 -6.65 2.42
C LEU A 267 8.36 -5.19 2.15
N VAL A 268 7.34 -4.72 2.85
CA VAL A 268 6.94 -3.31 2.87
C VAL A 268 7.19 -2.77 4.28
N LEU A 269 8.18 -1.88 4.40
CA LEU A 269 8.47 -1.14 5.61
C LEU A 269 7.35 -0.11 5.84
N PHE A 270 6.69 -0.20 6.98
CA PHE A 270 5.49 0.57 7.31
C PHE A 270 5.60 1.15 8.73
N HIS A 271 4.66 2.00 9.11
CA HIS A 271 4.62 2.62 10.44
C HIS A 271 5.81 3.56 10.70
N HIS A 272 6.19 4.36 9.69
CA HIS A 272 7.36 5.23 9.79
C HIS A 272 7.25 6.17 10.98
N ASP A 273 8.36 6.36 11.71
CA ASP A 273 8.38 7.23 12.88
C ASP A 273 8.00 8.68 12.51
N PRO A 274 7.16 9.37 13.32
CA PRO A 274 6.78 10.76 13.08
C PRO A 274 7.96 11.71 12.87
N ASP A 275 9.09 11.48 13.56
CA ASP A 275 10.27 12.32 13.50
C ASP A 275 11.21 11.92 12.35
N SER A 276 10.94 10.80 11.66
CA SER A 276 11.70 10.39 10.48
C SER A 276 11.34 11.25 9.27
N THR A 277 12.30 12.06 8.84
CA THR A 277 12.23 12.76 7.54
C THR A 277 12.29 11.78 6.37
N ASP A 278 11.90 12.22 5.18
CA ASP A 278 11.96 11.43 3.96
C ASP A 278 13.40 10.91 3.67
N ARG A 279 14.43 11.70 4.01
CA ARG A 279 15.84 11.27 3.90
C ARG A 279 16.19 10.13 4.85
N MET A 280 15.60 10.12 6.05
CA MET A 280 15.80 9.05 7.02
C MET A 280 15.12 7.76 6.55
N VAL A 281 13.89 7.86 6.06
CA VAL A 281 13.17 6.72 5.48
C VAL A 281 13.89 6.19 4.24
N ASP A 282 14.49 7.07 3.42
CA ASP A 282 15.35 6.65 2.31
C ASP A 282 16.55 5.85 2.78
N LEU A 283 17.27 6.32 3.80
CA LEU A 283 18.41 5.61 4.36
C LEU A 283 18.01 4.23 4.88
N ILE A 284 16.92 4.15 5.64
CA ILE A 284 16.33 2.90 6.12
C ILE A 284 16.02 1.95 4.95
N LEU A 285 15.39 2.47 3.89
CA LEU A 285 15.07 1.68 2.70
C LEU A 285 16.34 1.16 2.00
N ARG A 286 17.41 1.96 1.90
CA ARG A 286 18.68 1.50 1.29
C ARG A 286 19.27 0.36 2.10
N GLN A 287 19.40 0.54 3.41
CA GLN A 287 19.96 -0.47 4.31
C GLN A 287 19.15 -1.77 4.28
N ALA A 288 17.82 -1.67 4.24
CA ALA A 288 16.97 -2.84 4.12
C ALA A 288 17.16 -3.56 2.77
N ARG A 289 17.41 -2.83 1.67
CA ARG A 289 17.67 -3.40 0.33
C ARG A 289 19.03 -4.06 0.19
N GLU A 290 20.01 -3.63 0.96
CA GLU A 290 21.31 -4.34 1.06
C GLU A 290 21.13 -5.73 1.66
N GLU A 291 20.11 -5.91 2.51
CA GLU A 291 19.84 -7.18 3.19
C GLU A 291 18.71 -7.99 2.51
N PHE A 292 17.75 -7.38 1.85
CA PHE A 292 16.62 -8.09 1.25
C PHE A 292 16.27 -7.50 -0.12
N ASP A 293 16.26 -8.35 -1.15
CA ASP A 293 16.16 -7.90 -2.54
C ASP A 293 14.89 -7.09 -2.84
N SER A 294 13.74 -7.52 -2.29
CA SER A 294 12.44 -6.90 -2.60
C SER A 294 11.88 -6.15 -1.39
N VAL A 295 12.31 -4.89 -1.24
CA VAL A 295 11.86 -3.99 -0.16
C VAL A 295 11.29 -2.69 -0.71
N PHE A 296 10.11 -2.31 -0.23
CA PHE A 296 9.53 -0.98 -0.40
C PHE A 296 9.40 -0.29 0.95
N ALA A 297 9.55 1.03 0.98
CA ALA A 297 9.03 1.85 2.08
C ALA A 297 7.65 2.35 1.68
N ALA A 298 6.65 2.09 2.52
CA ALA A 298 5.27 2.48 2.25
C ALA A 298 5.15 3.99 2.07
N SER A 299 4.36 4.42 1.09
CA SER A 299 4.09 5.84 0.83
C SER A 299 2.59 6.05 0.59
N GLU A 300 2.05 7.18 1.03
CA GLU A 300 0.68 7.57 0.71
C GLU A 300 0.46 7.65 -0.80
N GLY A 301 -0.52 6.90 -1.29
CA GLY A 301 -0.85 6.76 -2.71
C GLY A 301 -0.10 5.62 -3.40
N MET A 302 0.79 4.91 -2.68
CA MET A 302 1.37 3.66 -3.17
C MET A 302 0.26 2.66 -3.44
N VAL A 303 0.36 1.98 -4.59
CA VAL A 303 -0.54 0.92 -4.99
C VAL A 303 0.29 -0.30 -5.31
N VAL A 304 -0.04 -1.44 -4.71
CA VAL A 304 0.56 -2.72 -5.02
C VAL A 304 -0.48 -3.63 -5.63
N THR A 305 -0.13 -4.24 -6.76
CA THR A 305 -0.97 -5.18 -7.48
C THR A 305 -0.39 -6.59 -7.33
N LEU A 306 -1.23 -7.51 -6.90
CA LEU A 306 -0.97 -8.95 -6.82
C LEU A 306 -1.65 -9.64 -8.01
N GLY A 307 -0.90 -10.47 -8.74
CA GLY A 307 -1.38 -11.31 -9.86
C GLY A 307 -1.80 -12.70 -9.39
N ALA A 308 -1.64 -13.75 -10.20
CA ALA A 308 -1.84 -15.11 -9.69
C ALA A 308 -0.76 -15.48 -8.65
N PRO A 309 -1.00 -16.46 -7.75
CA PRO A 309 -0.02 -16.86 -6.75
C PRO A 309 1.28 -17.32 -7.42
N GLY A 310 2.40 -16.66 -7.11
CA GLY A 310 3.68 -16.91 -7.80
C GLY A 310 4.13 -15.79 -8.72
N ASP A 311 3.20 -14.94 -9.18
CA ASP A 311 3.53 -13.79 -10.01
C ASP A 311 4.30 -12.74 -9.22
N ARG A 312 5.08 -11.92 -9.94
CA ARG A 312 5.82 -10.82 -9.32
C ARG A 312 4.87 -9.75 -8.83
N VAL A 313 5.12 -9.29 -7.61
CA VAL A 313 4.47 -8.12 -7.01
C VAL A 313 4.81 -6.88 -7.84
N GLN A 314 3.79 -6.16 -8.29
CA GLN A 314 3.98 -4.89 -9.00
C GLN A 314 3.58 -3.74 -8.09
N ALA A 315 4.54 -2.87 -7.75
CA ALA A 315 4.27 -1.67 -6.97
C ALA A 315 4.34 -0.44 -7.87
N HIS A 316 3.30 0.38 -7.80
CA HIS A 316 3.26 1.72 -8.36
C HIS A 316 3.40 2.73 -7.22
N MET A 317 4.52 3.46 -7.23
CA MET A 317 4.70 4.60 -6.34
C MET A 317 4.03 5.83 -6.98
N PRO A 318 3.25 6.62 -6.22
CA PRO A 318 2.65 7.82 -6.74
C PRO A 318 3.75 8.77 -7.20
N GLY A 319 3.49 9.52 -8.27
CA GLY A 319 4.31 10.68 -8.58
C GLY A 319 4.30 11.59 -7.36
N THR A 320 5.46 11.79 -6.74
CA THR A 320 5.64 12.60 -5.53
C THR A 320 4.79 13.87 -5.61
N ARG A 321 3.91 14.07 -4.60
CA ARG A 321 3.10 15.29 -4.52
C ARG A 321 4.04 16.50 -4.56
N THR A 322 3.88 17.31 -5.61
CA THR A 322 4.41 18.68 -5.71
C THR A 322 5.89 18.84 -5.39
N ALA A 323 6.74 18.01 -5.97
CA ALA A 323 8.02 18.55 -6.40
C ALA A 323 7.76 19.36 -7.67
N LEU A 324 8.16 20.64 -7.71
CA LEU A 324 8.17 21.43 -8.95
C LEU A 324 9.01 20.66 -9.98
N ARG A 325 8.35 19.91 -10.86
CA ARG A 325 9.01 19.26 -11.99
C ARG A 325 9.30 20.34 -13.00
N ARG A 326 10.56 20.45 -13.39
CA ARG A 326 10.93 21.27 -14.53
C ARG A 326 11.07 20.33 -15.72
N GLU A 327 10.40 20.66 -16.81
CA GLU A 327 10.75 20.11 -18.12
C GLU A 327 12.15 20.64 -18.47
N ALA A 328 13.14 19.90 -18.02
CA ALA A 328 14.54 20.14 -18.31
C ALA A 328 15.14 18.83 -18.81
N GLN A 329 15.94 18.94 -19.88
CA GLN A 329 16.61 17.81 -20.49
C GLN A 329 18.10 17.94 -20.21
N PHE A 330 18.66 16.94 -19.54
CA PHE A 330 20.09 16.87 -19.29
C PHE A 330 20.66 15.61 -19.94
N HIS A 331 21.80 15.76 -20.60
CA HIS A 331 22.59 14.59 -20.99
C HIS A 331 23.17 13.99 -19.72
N ALA A 332 22.98 12.69 -19.56
CA ALA A 332 23.47 11.95 -18.42
C ALA A 332 24.07 10.63 -18.85
N LYS A 333 25.08 10.22 -18.09
CA LYS A 333 25.63 8.89 -18.11
C LYS A 333 25.01 8.09 -16.96
N VAL A 334 24.33 7.01 -17.29
CA VAL A 334 23.60 6.16 -16.34
C VAL A 334 24.27 4.81 -16.26
N CYS A 335 24.66 4.40 -15.04
CA CYS A 335 25.20 3.08 -14.76
C CYS A 335 24.21 2.33 -13.86
N GLY A 336 24.05 1.03 -14.09
CA GLY A 336 23.12 0.21 -13.32
C GLY A 336 23.24 -1.27 -13.62
N VAL A 337 22.29 -2.05 -13.10
CA VAL A 337 22.22 -3.49 -13.33
C VAL A 337 20.93 -3.83 -14.06
N THR A 338 21.05 -4.60 -15.14
CA THR A 338 19.90 -5.13 -15.90
C THR A 338 19.12 -6.16 -15.10
N GLU A 339 17.90 -6.48 -15.54
CA GLU A 339 17.12 -7.58 -14.94
C GLU A 339 17.88 -8.92 -14.88
N ALA A 340 18.74 -9.19 -15.88
CA ALA A 340 19.57 -10.38 -15.95
C ALA A 340 20.83 -10.34 -15.05
N GLY A 341 20.99 -9.30 -14.22
CA GLY A 341 22.14 -9.15 -13.31
C GLY A 341 23.43 -8.70 -14.00
N LYS A 342 23.36 -8.22 -15.25
CA LYS A 342 24.53 -7.66 -15.94
C LYS A 342 24.61 -6.16 -15.75
N ASP A 343 25.80 -5.67 -15.43
CA ASP A 343 26.09 -4.24 -15.40
C ASP A 343 25.89 -3.63 -16.78
N PHE A 344 25.36 -2.41 -16.82
CA PHE A 344 25.26 -1.60 -18.02
C PHE A 344 25.69 -0.17 -17.74
N GLU A 345 26.11 0.48 -18.83
CA GLU A 345 26.44 1.90 -18.87
C GLU A 345 25.83 2.47 -20.15
N GLU A 346 25.07 3.56 -20.02
CA GLU A 346 24.34 4.16 -21.14
C GLU A 346 24.37 5.69 -21.04
N GLU A 347 24.67 6.35 -22.14
CA GLU A 347 24.41 7.79 -22.30
C GLU A 347 22.97 8.01 -22.75
N THR A 348 22.27 8.89 -22.05
CA THR A 348 20.86 9.15 -22.29
C THR A 348 20.45 10.58 -21.91
N VAL A 349 19.18 10.90 -22.16
CA VAL A 349 18.53 12.13 -21.73
C VAL A 349 17.67 11.84 -20.50
N VAL A 350 17.94 12.57 -19.43
CA VAL A 350 17.08 12.63 -18.25
C VAL A 350 16.04 13.72 -18.47
N ARG A 351 14.76 13.37 -18.33
CA ARG A 351 13.61 14.28 -18.47
C ARG A 351 12.86 14.36 -17.13
N ASP A 352 12.01 15.38 -17.00
CA ASP A 352 11.11 15.57 -15.84
C ASP A 352 11.81 15.49 -14.48
N ILE A 353 12.94 16.18 -14.34
CA ILE A 353 13.70 16.22 -13.08
C ILE A 353 12.91 16.99 -12.01
N SER A 354 12.91 16.41 -10.81
CA SER A 354 12.51 17.05 -9.58
C SER A 354 13.62 16.94 -8.54
N LEU A 355 13.47 17.59 -7.38
CA LEU A 355 14.40 17.45 -6.25
C LEU A 355 14.46 16.01 -5.69
N GLN A 356 13.52 15.14 -6.06
CA GLN A 356 13.35 13.81 -5.49
C GLN A 356 13.46 12.70 -6.55
N GLY A 357 13.64 13.02 -7.83
CA GLY A 357 13.68 11.98 -8.86
C GLY A 357 13.68 12.51 -10.28
N ALA A 358 13.66 11.58 -11.23
CA ALA A 358 13.62 11.88 -12.65
C ALA A 358 12.96 10.75 -13.44
N LEU A 359 12.56 11.06 -14.68
CA LEU A 359 12.21 10.05 -15.67
C LEU A 359 13.38 9.90 -16.65
N ILE A 360 13.92 8.69 -16.77
CA ILE A 360 15.08 8.39 -17.60
C ILE A 360 14.63 7.46 -18.73
N SER A 361 14.95 7.80 -19.97
CA SER A 361 14.74 6.86 -21.09
C SER A 361 15.95 5.95 -21.19
N LEU A 362 15.80 4.63 -21.08
CA LEU A 362 16.92 3.70 -21.17
C LEU A 362 16.64 2.62 -22.22
N LYS A 363 17.63 2.29 -23.05
CA LYS A 363 17.60 1.12 -23.93
C LYS A 363 17.77 -0.17 -23.14
N HIS A 364 18.60 -0.13 -22.09
CA HIS A 364 18.70 -1.22 -21.14
C HIS A 364 17.48 -1.26 -20.23
N LEU A 365 17.03 -2.47 -19.89
CA LEU A 365 15.94 -2.69 -18.93
C LEU A 365 16.56 -2.91 -17.53
N PRO A 366 16.64 -1.88 -16.67
CA PRO A 366 17.17 -2.05 -15.34
C PRO A 366 16.23 -2.91 -14.49
N ARG A 367 16.74 -3.53 -13.43
CA ARG A 367 15.92 -4.29 -12.49
C ARG A 367 15.06 -3.32 -11.66
N LEU A 368 13.77 -3.62 -11.45
CA LEU A 368 12.96 -2.85 -10.50
C LEU A 368 13.64 -2.87 -9.13
N GLN A 369 13.68 -1.73 -8.44
CA GLN A 369 14.37 -1.53 -7.16
C GLN A 369 15.90 -1.63 -7.18
N SER A 370 16.55 -1.80 -8.34
CA SER A 370 18.02 -1.66 -8.39
C SER A 370 18.44 -0.20 -8.28
N GLU A 371 19.66 0.01 -7.77
CA GLU A 371 20.31 1.31 -7.82
C GLU A 371 20.69 1.68 -9.26
N LEU A 372 20.54 2.95 -9.59
CA LEU A 372 21.13 3.61 -10.74
C LEU A 372 22.04 4.74 -10.26
N GLN A 373 23.22 4.83 -10.85
CA GLN A 373 24.09 5.99 -10.75
C GLN A 373 23.86 6.86 -11.96
N VAL A 374 23.48 8.12 -11.74
CA VAL A 374 23.19 9.10 -12.78
C VAL A 374 24.19 10.24 -12.67
N THR A 375 25.09 10.35 -13.65
CA THR A 375 26.06 11.44 -13.76
C THR A 375 25.59 12.41 -14.82
N MET A 376 25.30 13.66 -14.47
CA MET A 376 24.82 14.67 -15.42
C MET A 376 25.61 15.97 -15.30
N GLU A 377 25.66 16.72 -16.40
CA GLU A 377 26.23 18.06 -16.44
C GLU A 377 25.12 19.10 -16.18
N ALA A 378 25.27 19.87 -15.10
CA ALA A 378 24.30 20.89 -14.70
C ALA A 378 24.95 22.29 -14.69
N PRO A 379 24.23 23.35 -15.08
CA PRO A 379 24.71 24.72 -14.93
C PRO A 379 24.82 25.09 -13.44
N GLY A 380 26.01 25.45 -12.98
CA GLY A 380 26.30 25.95 -11.64
C GLY A 380 26.79 27.41 -11.66
N GLY A 381 26.95 28.01 -10.47
CA GLY A 381 27.33 29.42 -10.31
C GLY A 381 28.66 29.81 -10.98
N ASP A 382 29.55 28.84 -11.22
CA ASP A 382 30.88 29.03 -11.82
C ASP A 382 31.06 28.29 -13.17
N GLY A 383 29.96 27.87 -13.83
CA GLY A 383 30.00 27.13 -15.10
C GLY A 383 29.33 25.75 -15.02
N VAL A 384 29.65 24.85 -15.97
CA VAL A 384 29.09 23.48 -15.99
C VAL A 384 29.72 22.66 -14.87
N GLN A 385 28.91 22.13 -13.96
CA GLN A 385 29.33 21.21 -12.89
C GLN A 385 28.79 19.80 -13.16
N THR A 386 29.64 18.81 -12.95
CA THR A 386 29.24 17.40 -12.98
C THR A 386 28.57 17.03 -11.66
N MET A 387 27.29 16.68 -11.71
CA MET A 387 26.52 16.18 -10.58
C MET A 387 26.39 14.66 -10.67
N LYS A 388 26.69 13.95 -9.58
CA LYS A 388 26.50 12.50 -9.45
C LYS A 388 25.38 12.23 -8.47
N LEU A 389 24.28 11.67 -8.96
CA LEU A 389 23.14 11.29 -8.17
C LEU A 389 23.04 9.76 -8.10
N ARG A 390 22.61 9.25 -6.95
CA ARG A 390 22.16 7.86 -6.81
C ARG A 390 20.65 7.85 -6.67
N GLY A 391 20.01 6.87 -7.26
CA GLY A 391 18.57 6.69 -7.14
C GLY A 391 18.15 5.25 -7.39
N TYR A 392 16.93 4.92 -7.00
CA TYR A 392 16.38 3.59 -7.21
C TYR A 392 15.30 3.60 -8.29
N VAL A 393 15.28 2.53 -9.08
CA VAL A 393 14.21 2.29 -10.04
C VAL A 393 12.93 1.98 -9.30
N VAL A 394 11.94 2.87 -9.39
CA VAL A 394 10.62 2.69 -8.75
C VAL A 394 9.52 2.34 -9.74
N ARG A 395 9.76 2.58 -11.04
CA ARG A 395 8.79 2.34 -12.10
C ARG A 395 9.51 2.08 -13.41
N ILE A 396 8.96 1.19 -14.23
CA ILE A 396 9.41 0.95 -15.60
C ILE A 396 8.18 0.84 -16.48
N ASP A 397 8.06 1.73 -17.46
CA ASP A 397 7.00 1.72 -18.45
C ASP A 397 7.58 1.56 -19.86
N SER A 398 6.72 1.25 -20.83
CA SER A 398 7.08 1.33 -22.25
C SER A 398 7.43 2.77 -22.63
N GLY A 399 8.62 2.98 -23.20
CA GLY A 399 9.07 4.31 -23.60
C GLY A 399 8.34 4.84 -24.84
N GLU A 400 8.35 6.17 -24.99
CA GLU A 400 7.81 6.85 -26.19
C GLU A 400 8.65 6.53 -27.44
N GLU A 401 9.94 6.26 -27.26
CA GLU A 401 10.85 5.86 -28.34
C GLU A 401 10.90 4.32 -28.48
N LYS A 402 10.83 3.85 -29.72
CA LYS A 402 10.80 2.43 -30.04
C LYS A 402 12.09 1.74 -29.58
N GLY A 403 11.98 0.84 -28.62
CA GLY A 403 13.10 0.10 -28.04
C GLY A 403 13.71 0.73 -26.78
N CYS A 404 13.12 1.83 -26.28
CA CYS A 404 13.47 2.42 -25.00
C CYS A 404 12.39 2.14 -23.95
N SER A 405 12.79 2.08 -22.68
CA SER A 405 11.91 2.02 -21.52
C SER A 405 11.92 3.36 -20.80
N SER A 406 10.77 3.81 -20.32
CA SER A 406 10.67 4.98 -19.45
C SER A 406 10.85 4.53 -18.00
N VAL A 407 11.98 4.88 -17.41
CA VAL A 407 12.40 4.42 -16.08
C VAL A 407 12.22 5.56 -15.09
N GLY A 408 11.28 5.39 -14.16
CA GLY A 408 11.09 6.30 -13.04
C GLY A 408 12.14 6.04 -11.97
N VAL A 409 12.96 7.05 -11.68
CA VAL A 409 14.02 6.99 -10.68
C VAL A 409 13.71 7.96 -9.56
N VAL A 410 13.92 7.51 -8.33
CA VAL A 410 13.81 8.35 -7.15
C VAL A 410 15.22 8.53 -6.59
N PHE A 411 15.70 9.78 -6.62
CA PHE A 411 17.03 10.13 -6.14
C PHE A 411 17.05 10.10 -4.62
N THR A 412 18.16 9.64 -4.08
CA THR A 412 18.32 9.46 -2.65
C THR A 412 19.44 10.33 -2.08
N ASP A 413 20.35 10.84 -2.91
CA ASP A 413 21.45 11.75 -2.53
C ASP A 413 21.32 13.14 -3.13
#